data_AF-A0A6A4W421-F1
#
_entry.id   AF-A0A6A4W421-F1
#
_cell.length_a   1.000
_cell.length_b   1.000
_cell.length_c   1.000
_cell.angle_alpha   90.00
_cell.angle_beta   90.00
_cell.angle_gamma   90.00
#
_symmetry.space_group_name_H-M   'P 1'
#
loop_
_entity.id
_entity.type
_entity.pdbx_description
1 polymer ?
#
loop_
_entity_poly.entity_id
_entity_poly.type
_entity_poly.pdbx_seq_one_letter_code
_entity_poly.pdbx_strand_id
1 'polypeptide(L)'
;MRVAHLSGALLLLLATLVNAEEPKREQKKLQIGIKKRIEDCSIKSRRGDLLHMHYTGTLEDGTEFDSSIPRGQPLTFTLGSGQVIKGWDQGLIGMCEGEKRKLVIPPDLGYGSSGAPPKIPGGATLVFEVDLVKIERKEEL
;
A
#
# COMPACT_ATOMS: atom_id res chain seq x y z
N MET A 1 -42.42 -66.78 19.22
CA MET A 1 -41.96 -65.96 18.08
C MET A 1 -41.91 -64.51 18.52
N ARG A 2 -40.81 -63.83 18.20
CA ARG A 2 -40.43 -62.45 18.57
C ARG A 2 -41.40 -61.43 18.00
N VAL A 3 -41.65 -60.31 18.71
CA VAL A 3 -41.36 -58.95 18.18
C VAL A 3 -40.99 -58.04 19.36
N ALA A 4 -39.85 -57.38 19.26
CA ALA A 4 -39.24 -56.54 20.29
C ALA A 4 -39.72 -55.09 20.21
N HIS A 5 -39.82 -54.42 21.36
CA HIS A 5 -39.97 -52.97 21.48
C HIS A 5 -38.70 -52.26 21.02
N LEU A 6 -38.80 -51.35 20.05
CA LEU A 6 -37.82 -50.29 19.80
C LEU A 6 -38.52 -49.12 19.09
N SER A 7 -39.10 -48.20 19.86
CA SER A 7 -39.38 -46.85 19.35
C SER A 7 -38.08 -46.06 19.45
N GLY A 8 -37.32 -46.07 18.36
CA GLY A 8 -36.09 -45.30 18.22
C GLY A 8 -36.38 -43.80 18.24
N ALA A 9 -35.74 -43.07 19.15
CA ALA A 9 -35.64 -41.62 19.07
C ALA A 9 -34.68 -41.28 17.93
N LEU A 10 -35.23 -40.80 16.81
CA LEU A 10 -34.44 -40.26 15.70
C LEU A 10 -33.97 -38.85 16.08
N LEU A 11 -32.76 -38.75 16.64
CA LEU A 11 -32.08 -37.49 16.84
C LEU A 11 -31.68 -36.92 15.47
N LEU A 12 -32.51 -36.05 14.91
CA LEU A 12 -32.15 -35.21 13.76
C LEU A 12 -31.14 -34.16 14.23
N LEU A 13 -29.86 -34.50 14.14
CA LEU A 13 -28.78 -33.51 14.17
C LEU A 13 -28.90 -32.65 12.91
N LEU A 14 -29.64 -31.54 13.00
CA LEU A 14 -29.47 -30.45 12.05
C LEU A 14 -28.06 -29.88 12.25
N ALA A 15 -27.11 -30.36 11.45
CA ALA A 15 -25.89 -29.65 11.21
C ALA A 15 -26.26 -28.33 10.52
N THR A 16 -26.43 -27.26 11.29
CA THR A 16 -26.48 -25.92 10.74
C THR A 16 -25.11 -25.69 10.10
N LEU A 17 -25.05 -25.79 8.77
CA LEU A 17 -23.97 -25.24 7.98
C LEU A 17 -23.95 -23.74 8.29
N VAL A 18 -23.12 -23.34 9.26
CA VAL A 18 -22.73 -21.95 9.44
C VAL A 18 -21.97 -21.62 8.17
N ASN A 19 -22.67 -21.02 7.21
CA ASN A 19 -22.05 -20.39 6.07
C ASN A 19 -21.32 -19.17 6.65
N ALA A 20 -20.04 -19.35 6.97
CA ALA A 20 -19.17 -18.25 7.38
C ALA A 20 -18.92 -17.40 6.13
N GLU A 21 -19.81 -16.44 5.88
CA GLU A 21 -19.50 -15.33 4.98
C GLU A 21 -18.38 -14.54 5.66
N GLU A 22 -17.14 -14.77 5.22
CA GLU A 22 -16.02 -13.94 5.61
C GLU A 22 -16.40 -12.47 5.33
N PRO A 23 -16.28 -11.56 6.33
CA PRO A 23 -16.62 -10.17 6.10
C PRO A 23 -15.74 -9.65 4.97
N LYS A 24 -16.36 -9.25 3.85
CA LYS A 24 -15.68 -8.54 2.75
C LYS A 24 -15.02 -7.30 3.34
N ARG A 25 -13.73 -7.40 3.62
CA ARG A 25 -12.92 -6.30 4.12
C ARG A 25 -13.03 -5.17 3.11
N GLU A 26 -13.57 -4.03 3.53
CA GLU A 26 -13.62 -2.84 2.68
C GLU A 26 -12.18 -2.51 2.26
N GLN A 27 -11.88 -2.67 0.98
CA GLN A 27 -10.53 -2.51 0.46
C GLN A 27 -10.24 -1.00 0.37
N LYS A 28 -9.55 -0.47 1.40
CA LYS A 28 -9.04 0.91 1.39
C LYS A 28 -8.28 1.13 0.08
N LYS A 29 -8.54 2.25 -0.61
CA LYS A 29 -7.85 2.62 -1.85
C LYS A 29 -6.64 3.50 -1.56
N LEU A 30 -5.68 3.53 -2.47
CA LEU A 30 -4.60 4.52 -2.45
C LEU A 30 -5.19 5.94 -2.44
N GLN A 31 -4.75 6.77 -1.49
CA GLN A 31 -5.11 8.19 -1.44
C GLN A 31 -3.88 9.04 -1.73
N ILE A 32 -4.05 10.06 -2.57
CA ILE A 32 -2.98 10.94 -3.02
C ILE A 32 -3.41 12.38 -2.71
N GLY A 33 -2.72 13.03 -1.78
CA GLY A 33 -2.90 14.46 -1.48
C GLY A 33 -1.69 15.25 -1.96
N ILE A 34 -1.90 16.32 -2.74
CA ILE A 34 -0.82 17.25 -3.12
C ILE A 34 -0.61 18.24 -1.97
N LYS A 35 0.61 18.28 -1.42
CA LYS A 35 1.02 19.14 -0.30
C LYS A 35 1.69 20.43 -0.78
N LYS A 36 2.35 20.39 -1.93
CA LYS A 36 2.93 21.55 -2.61
C LYS A 36 2.84 21.31 -4.10
N ARG A 37 2.17 22.21 -4.83
CA ARG A 37 2.08 22.21 -6.30
C ARG A 37 3.18 23.08 -6.90
N ILE A 38 3.57 22.77 -8.13
CA ILE A 38 4.44 23.59 -8.97
C ILE A 38 3.60 24.09 -10.15
N GLU A 39 3.49 25.40 -10.30
CA GLU A 39 2.65 26.03 -11.34
C GLU A 39 3.27 25.83 -12.73
N ASP A 40 4.57 26.10 -12.87
CA ASP A 40 5.30 25.96 -14.12
C ASP A 40 6.02 24.62 -14.19
N CYS A 41 5.29 23.60 -14.64
CA CYS A 41 5.78 22.23 -14.70
C CYS A 41 5.91 21.73 -16.13
N SER A 42 7.09 21.91 -16.70
CA SER A 42 7.42 21.48 -18.08
C SER A 42 7.60 19.97 -18.19
N ILE A 43 8.14 19.32 -17.16
CA ILE A 43 8.38 17.87 -17.12
C ILE A 43 7.58 17.27 -15.97
N LYS A 44 6.74 16.30 -16.30
CA LYS A 44 6.01 15.46 -15.34
C LYS A 44 6.59 14.06 -15.35
N SER A 45 6.68 13.46 -14.16
CA SER A 45 7.14 12.09 -13.99
C SER A 45 6.21 11.11 -14.73
N ARG A 46 6.81 10.15 -15.41
CA ARG A 46 6.11 9.05 -16.08
C ARG A 46 6.84 7.73 -15.86
N ARG A 47 6.17 6.62 -16.17
CA ARG A 47 6.77 5.28 -16.09
C ARG A 47 8.08 5.25 -16.90
N GLY A 48 9.12 4.67 -16.32
CA GLY A 48 10.46 4.61 -16.91
C GLY A 48 11.39 5.76 -16.52
N ASP A 49 10.87 6.88 -15.99
CA ASP A 49 11.73 7.93 -15.45
C ASP A 49 12.47 7.42 -14.20
N LEU A 50 13.72 7.83 -14.04
CA LEU A 50 14.47 7.64 -12.81
C LEU A 50 14.17 8.83 -11.88
N LEU A 51 13.58 8.55 -10.72
CA LEU A 51 13.19 9.58 -9.75
C LEU A 51 14.15 9.62 -8.57
N HIS A 52 14.49 10.83 -8.13
CA HIS A 52 15.16 11.07 -6.85
C HIS A 52 14.13 11.65 -5.88
N MET A 53 13.85 10.94 -4.79
CA MET A 53 12.74 11.25 -3.89
C MET A 53 13.23 11.34 -2.45
N HIS A 54 12.95 12.48 -1.81
CA HIS A 54 12.96 12.53 -0.36
C HIS A 54 11.62 12.06 0.18
N TYR A 55 11.64 11.38 1.31
CA TYR A 55 10.45 10.87 1.98
C TYR A 55 10.63 10.75 3.50
N THR A 56 9.48 10.74 4.18
CA THR A 56 9.28 10.21 5.53
C THR A 56 8.06 9.27 5.49
N GLY A 57 8.23 8.07 6.04
CA GLY A 57 7.19 7.05 6.14
C GLY A 57 6.79 6.79 7.59
N THR A 58 5.49 6.86 7.86
CA THR A 58 4.90 6.60 9.18
C THR A 58 3.78 5.57 9.10
N LEU A 59 3.49 4.93 10.24
CA LEU A 59 2.24 4.18 10.44
C LEU A 59 1.06 5.16 10.63
N GLU A 60 -0.18 4.65 10.64
CA GLU A 60 -1.40 5.46 10.86
C GLU A 60 -1.41 6.17 12.23
N ASP A 61 -0.69 5.62 13.23
CA ASP A 61 -0.54 6.24 14.55
C ASP A 61 0.52 7.36 14.60
N GLY A 62 1.22 7.62 13.48
CA GLY A 62 2.27 8.62 13.38
C GLY A 62 3.68 8.11 13.69
N THR A 63 3.85 6.84 14.07
CA THR A 63 5.17 6.24 14.31
C THR A 63 5.98 6.23 13.03
N GLU A 64 7.09 6.96 12.99
CA GLU A 64 8.03 6.93 11.88
C GLU A 64 8.77 5.58 11.83
N PHE A 65 8.76 4.93 10.67
CA PHE A 65 9.55 3.71 10.45
C PHE A 65 10.82 3.97 9.63
N ASP A 66 10.81 4.98 8.77
CA ASP A 66 11.97 5.39 7.98
C ASP A 66 11.82 6.81 7.41
N SER A 67 12.96 7.49 7.24
CA SER A 67 13.04 8.79 6.58
C SER A 67 14.40 8.96 5.89
N SER A 68 14.37 9.53 4.69
CA SER A 68 15.58 9.94 3.96
C SER A 68 16.19 11.25 4.46
N ILE A 69 15.42 12.08 5.19
CA ILE A 69 15.81 13.45 5.55
C ILE A 69 17.04 13.47 6.48
N PRO A 70 17.13 12.66 7.55
CA PRO A 70 18.30 12.68 8.43
C PRO A 70 19.59 12.25 7.72
N ARG A 71 19.47 11.43 6.66
CA ARG A 71 20.61 10.95 5.86
C ARG A 71 21.04 11.96 4.79
N GLY A 72 20.20 12.93 4.45
CA GLY A 72 20.47 13.92 3.40
C GLY A 72 20.58 13.34 1.99
N GLN A 73 20.21 12.06 1.79
CA GLN A 73 20.33 11.37 0.51
C GLN A 73 18.95 10.91 0.02
N PRO A 74 18.47 11.39 -1.15
CA PRO A 74 17.23 10.92 -1.76
C PRO A 74 17.30 9.43 -2.14
N LEU A 75 16.16 8.74 -2.05
CA LEU A 75 16.02 7.43 -2.67
C LEU A 75 15.94 7.58 -4.18
N THR A 76 16.69 6.77 -4.91
CA THR A 76 16.68 6.75 -6.38
C THR A 76 16.08 5.44 -6.88
N PHE A 77 15.07 5.52 -7.75
CA PHE A 77 14.39 4.34 -8.29
C PHE A 77 13.74 4.66 -9.64
N THR A 78 13.49 3.62 -10.45
CA THR A 78 12.79 3.75 -11.75
C THR A 78 11.29 3.61 -11.55
N LEU A 79 10.53 4.64 -11.89
CA LEU A 79 9.09 4.70 -11.66
C LEU A 79 8.33 3.67 -12.50
N GLY A 80 7.47 2.89 -11.85
CA GLY A 80 6.61 1.90 -12.52
C GLY A 80 7.31 0.58 -12.83
N SER A 81 8.55 0.38 -12.38
CA SER A 81 9.34 -0.84 -12.61
C SER A 81 9.15 -1.93 -11.56
N GLY A 82 8.41 -1.65 -10.47
CA GLY A 82 8.29 -2.55 -9.33
C GLY A 82 9.50 -2.57 -8.38
N GLN A 83 10.43 -1.62 -8.50
CA GLN A 83 11.55 -1.45 -7.56
C GLN A 83 11.10 -0.96 -6.18
N VAL A 84 9.93 -0.34 -6.10
CA VAL A 84 9.30 0.14 -4.87
C VAL A 84 7.90 -0.45 -4.72
N ILE A 85 7.27 -0.25 -3.56
CA ILE A 85 5.91 -0.72 -3.31
C ILE A 85 4.92 -0.15 -4.35
N LYS A 86 3.87 -0.93 -4.66
CA LYS A 86 2.89 -0.58 -5.71
C LYS A 86 2.24 0.78 -5.51
N GLY A 87 2.03 1.19 -4.25
CA GLY A 87 1.46 2.49 -3.92
C GLY A 87 2.35 3.67 -4.36
N TRP A 88 3.67 3.51 -4.37
CA TRP A 88 4.59 4.52 -4.92
C TRP A 88 4.54 4.53 -6.45
N ASP A 89 4.61 3.35 -7.08
CA ASP A 89 4.53 3.23 -8.54
C ASP A 89 3.24 3.84 -9.13
N GLN A 90 2.14 3.81 -8.38
CA GLN A 90 0.87 4.42 -8.75
C GLN A 90 0.78 5.89 -8.32
N GLY A 91 1.22 6.21 -7.10
CA GLY A 91 1.00 7.51 -6.45
C GLY A 91 1.89 8.65 -6.95
N LEU A 92 2.99 8.32 -7.63
CA LEU A 92 4.04 9.27 -8.01
C LEU A 92 4.03 9.63 -9.50
N ILE A 93 3.07 9.12 -10.27
CA ILE A 93 2.87 9.52 -11.66
C ILE A 93 2.43 11.00 -11.73
N GLY A 94 2.95 11.71 -12.72
CA GLY A 94 2.52 13.07 -13.04
C GLY A 94 2.98 14.12 -12.02
N MET A 95 4.04 13.83 -11.25
CA MET A 95 4.65 14.78 -10.32
C MET A 95 5.64 15.69 -11.05
N CYS A 96 5.78 16.91 -10.53
CA CYS A 96 6.78 17.89 -10.96
C CYS A 96 7.97 17.90 -9.99
N GLU A 97 9.17 18.23 -10.47
CA GLU A 97 10.31 18.49 -9.58
C GLU A 97 9.97 19.61 -8.59
N GLY A 98 10.23 19.38 -7.30
CA GLY A 98 9.87 20.23 -6.17
C GLY A 98 8.43 20.06 -5.66
N GLU A 99 7.60 19.22 -6.29
CA GLU A 99 6.25 18.87 -5.82
C GLU A 99 6.31 17.97 -4.59
N LYS A 100 5.43 18.22 -3.61
CA LYS A 100 5.27 17.36 -2.44
C LYS A 100 3.91 16.68 -2.44
N ARG A 101 3.87 15.40 -2.08
CA ARG A 101 2.62 14.64 -1.89
C ARG A 101 2.57 13.95 -0.53
N LYS A 102 1.35 13.70 -0.08
CA LYS A 102 1.03 12.75 0.98
C LYS A 102 0.33 11.55 0.34
N LEU A 103 0.90 10.36 0.53
CA LEU A 103 0.31 9.10 0.08
C LEU A 103 -0.20 8.33 1.30
N VAL A 104 -1.46 7.87 1.25
CA VAL A 104 -1.99 6.89 2.22
C VAL A 104 -2.16 5.58 1.47
N ILE A 105 -1.30 4.62 1.78
CA ILE A 105 -1.10 3.40 1.02
C ILE A 105 -1.70 2.23 1.79
N PRO A 106 -2.77 1.60 1.27
CA PRO A 106 -3.35 0.43 1.91
C PRO A 106 -2.38 -0.77 1.84
N PRO A 107 -2.55 -1.79 2.70
CA PRO A 107 -1.57 -2.86 2.86
C PRO A 107 -1.28 -3.64 1.57
N ASP A 108 -2.29 -3.89 0.75
CA ASP A 108 -2.20 -4.59 -0.55
C ASP A 108 -1.37 -3.85 -1.62
N LEU A 109 -1.19 -2.54 -1.43
CA LEU A 109 -0.30 -1.69 -2.23
C LEU A 109 1.02 -1.37 -1.51
N GLY A 110 1.18 -1.83 -0.27
CA GLY A 110 2.38 -1.72 0.56
C GLY A 110 3.07 -3.07 0.76
N TYR A 111 3.21 -3.49 2.02
CA TYR A 111 3.90 -4.72 2.42
C TYR A 111 2.98 -5.91 2.71
N GLY A 112 1.69 -5.81 2.39
CA GLY A 112 0.71 -6.88 2.51
C GLY A 112 0.55 -7.41 3.93
N SER A 113 0.09 -8.66 4.05
CA SER A 113 -0.08 -9.36 5.33
C SER A 113 1.23 -9.71 6.03
N SER A 114 2.35 -9.77 5.29
CA SER A 114 3.66 -10.10 5.85
C SER A 114 4.33 -8.92 6.54
N GLY A 115 4.03 -7.70 6.11
CA GLY A 115 4.70 -6.49 6.61
C GLY A 115 6.18 -6.45 6.22
N ALA A 116 6.95 -5.64 6.96
CA ALA A 116 8.40 -5.60 6.91
C ALA A 116 8.97 -5.51 8.35
N PRO A 117 9.06 -6.65 9.05
CA PRO A 117 9.54 -6.69 10.42
C PRO A 117 10.97 -6.15 10.57
N PRO A 118 11.32 -5.52 11.71
CA PRO A 118 10.47 -5.32 12.88
C PRO A 118 9.59 -4.06 12.83
N LYS A 119 9.77 -3.20 11.82
CA LYS A 119 9.23 -1.83 11.85
C LYS A 119 7.81 -1.69 11.30
N ILE A 120 7.45 -2.53 10.32
CA ILE A 120 6.15 -2.46 9.64
C ILE A 120 5.41 -3.77 9.91
N PRO A 121 4.32 -3.75 10.71
CA PRO A 121 3.53 -4.94 10.95
C PRO A 121 2.76 -5.36 9.69
N GLY A 122 2.37 -6.64 9.65
CA GLY A 122 1.48 -7.16 8.62
C GLY A 122 0.14 -6.43 8.61
N GLY A 123 -0.38 -6.13 7.42
CA GLY A 123 -1.67 -5.44 7.27
C GLY A 123 -1.65 -3.96 7.62
N ALA A 124 -0.47 -3.34 7.77
CA ALA A 124 -0.35 -1.91 8.05
C ALA A 124 -0.71 -1.04 6.85
N THR A 125 -1.53 -0.01 7.08
CA THR A 125 -1.62 1.14 6.17
C THR A 125 -0.39 2.02 6.40
N LEU A 126 0.21 2.52 5.32
CA LEU A 126 1.40 3.36 5.38
C LEU A 126 1.03 4.78 5.00
N VAL A 127 1.63 5.75 5.67
CA VAL A 127 1.51 7.16 5.32
C VAL A 127 2.89 7.66 4.91
N PHE A 128 3.01 8.17 3.70
CA PHE A 128 4.25 8.77 3.22
C PHE A 128 4.05 10.24 2.91
N GLU A 129 4.94 11.08 3.40
CA GLU A 129 5.17 12.40 2.81
C GLU A 129 6.40 12.32 1.91
N VAL A 130 6.25 12.74 0.66
CA VAL A 130 7.26 12.61 -0.39
C VAL A 130 7.53 13.96 -1.06
N ASP A 131 8.77 14.16 -1.50
CA ASP A 131 9.27 15.36 -2.17
C ASP A 131 10.12 14.97 -3.37
N LEU A 132 9.62 15.25 -4.58
CA LEU A 132 10.30 14.88 -5.82
C LEU A 132 11.45 15.84 -6.05
N VAL A 133 12.67 15.37 -5.89
CA VAL A 133 13.88 16.20 -6.03
C VAL A 133 14.25 16.37 -7.50
N LYS A 134 14.23 15.28 -8.27
CA LYS A 134 14.71 15.27 -9.66
C LYS A 134 14.08 14.15 -10.48
N ILE A 135 13.85 14.42 -11.76
CA ILE A 135 13.46 13.48 -12.81
C ILE A 135 14.65 13.34 -13.77
N GLU A 136 15.22 12.14 -13.84
CA GLU A 136 16.19 11.78 -14.87
C GLU A 136 15.50 10.93 -15.93
N ARG A 137 15.36 11.50 -17.13
CA ARG A 137 14.79 10.84 -18.30
C ARG A 137 15.89 10.62 -19.32
N LYS A 138 16.14 9.36 -19.67
CA LYS A 138 16.93 9.06 -20.86
C LYS A 138 16.07 9.34 -22.08
N GLU A 139 16.53 10.22 -22.96
CA GLU A 139 15.94 10.32 -24.29
C GLU A 139 16.30 9.03 -25.05
N GLU A 140 15.28 8.35 -25.56
CA GLU A 140 15.50 7.27 -26.51
C GLU A 140 15.94 7.93 -27.82
N LEU A 141 17.19 7.64 -28.22
CA LEU A 141 17.79 8.06 -29.49
C LEU A 141 17.19 7.30 -30.67
#